data_AF-B8KIE0-F1
#
_entry.id   AF-B8KIE0-F1
#
_cell.length_a   1.000
_cell.length_b   1.000
_cell.length_c   1.000
_cell.angle_alpha   90.00
_cell.angle_beta   90.00
_cell.angle_gamma   90.00
#
_symmetry.space_group_name_H-M   'P 1'
#
loop_
_entity.id
_entity.type
_entity.pdbx_description
1 polymer ?
#
loop_
_entity_poly.entity_id
_entity_poly.type
_entity_poly.pdbx_seq_one_letter_code
_entity_poly.pdbx_strand_id
1 'polypeptide(L)'
;MNNFPISTDLLSHLSIFSVAFRHSVGEVAGAEFEHLLRDNGWDVHHAFDAVQPKDRCLLNTGTILTETTRKICFPNYGLNKVQAESRLTTMLDAAKAGVDGIPGRSNSGLKGNMAVSLSRRRKENFVGVPLVLKTQGGSTKQQRAINFQVEWVDLWYFNDSVAVLSFKLSVLSVNDKGAVHPSQNIPFDDLALLNRHVRDMAPSAHWSVGLRDDPESDLEWWESVVLGRWLGGDISVSSAAPDKASSLSLLGTTEKPEDSIRSRKDNYSRYAKCLTMGEVSISGSGNTSNKETTVEPSRDEIEYLWNAPVTDPKIDFSEYFDSVMRGERMDVFAAYHFATMEGYPTLGDYLLYDLATTGSPGAAAGFNDQRGWQASPEYLRTQFEDGGIEVWEYWRGLALHDTLAFLSTDKTVPMSAQSERGSQAESLYYYLYVYLYHAQFKLNLLSSDIIDGELIDLYKSRIIQNRFNQFRNQYWFRDITIDFQGVLIANKIKQALRVNDAFETVESEVNDVAEFIDSKLEKGKQTLIKTLIVIAYPLFYLASISGLRDTVDKYQELHAWETGAVVSVMTLVFGFLLIRYAPEINMFTFKLYSRVFHRGKQ
;
A
#
# COMPACT_ATOMS: atom_id res chain seq x y z
N MET A 1 -42.57 5.78 -2.28
CA MET A 1 -41.18 5.52 -1.84
C MET A 1 -40.48 5.02 -3.07
N ASN A 2 -39.55 5.81 -3.60
CA ASN A 2 -38.97 5.50 -4.90
C ASN A 2 -37.74 4.61 -4.66
N ASN A 3 -37.93 3.32 -4.92
CA ASN A 3 -36.84 2.36 -4.94
C ASN A 3 -35.90 2.71 -6.10
N PHE A 4 -34.65 2.25 -5.99
CA PHE A 4 -33.75 2.23 -7.14
C PHE A 4 -34.44 1.52 -8.31
N PRO A 5 -34.47 2.09 -9.53
CA PRO A 5 -35.36 1.65 -10.59
C PRO A 5 -34.97 0.29 -11.20
N ILE A 6 -33.81 -0.26 -10.83
CA ILE A 6 -33.23 -1.49 -11.39
C ILE A 6 -32.86 -2.40 -10.22
N SER A 7 -33.00 -3.72 -10.39
CA SER A 7 -32.44 -4.66 -9.40
C SER A 7 -30.93 -4.43 -9.28
N THR A 8 -30.47 -4.19 -8.06
CA THR A 8 -29.05 -4.03 -7.74
C THR A 8 -28.40 -5.36 -7.41
N ASP A 9 -29.08 -6.49 -7.63
CA ASP A 9 -28.52 -7.80 -7.35
C ASP A 9 -27.30 -8.07 -8.24
N LEU A 10 -26.23 -8.49 -7.59
CA LEU A 10 -24.97 -8.81 -8.24
C LEU A 10 -24.99 -10.26 -8.73
N LEU A 11 -24.72 -10.45 -10.01
CA LEU A 11 -24.54 -11.74 -10.66
C LEU A 11 -23.27 -12.46 -10.22
N SER A 12 -22.23 -11.66 -10.05
CA SER A 12 -20.92 -12.07 -9.60
C SER A 12 -20.25 -10.86 -8.95
N HIS A 13 -19.33 -11.12 -8.04
CA HIS A 13 -18.57 -10.08 -7.39
C HIS A 13 -17.18 -10.59 -7.02
N LEU A 14 -16.29 -9.65 -6.77
CA LEU A 14 -14.93 -9.87 -6.31
C LEU A 14 -14.62 -8.78 -5.29
N SER A 15 -14.08 -9.15 -4.12
CA SER A 15 -13.53 -8.17 -3.18
C SER A 15 -12.18 -8.64 -2.70
N ILE A 16 -11.13 -7.88 -3.00
CA ILE A 16 -9.77 -8.11 -2.53
C ILE A 16 -9.40 -6.95 -1.61
N PHE A 17 -8.98 -7.27 -0.39
CA PHE A 17 -8.51 -6.29 0.58
C PHE A 17 -7.01 -6.40 0.71
N SER A 18 -6.34 -5.27 0.84
CA SER A 18 -4.88 -5.19 0.96
C SER A 18 -4.50 -4.30 2.13
N VAL A 19 -3.64 -4.79 3.01
CA VAL A 19 -3.08 -4.06 4.15
C VAL A 19 -1.57 -4.06 4.05
N ALA A 20 -0.98 -2.87 4.01
CA ALA A 20 0.46 -2.71 4.03
C ALA A 20 0.95 -2.53 5.47
N PHE A 21 2.10 -3.10 5.79
CA PHE A 21 2.74 -2.98 7.10
C PHE A 21 4.27 -3.04 6.98
N ARG A 22 4.95 -2.52 8.00
CA ARG A 22 6.42 -2.61 8.14
C ARG A 22 6.82 -4.00 8.65
N HIS A 23 7.94 -4.55 8.17
CA HIS A 23 8.50 -5.80 8.70
C HIS A 23 10.01 -5.72 8.97
N SER A 24 10.50 -6.60 9.83
CA SER A 24 11.89 -6.63 10.35
C SER A 24 12.69 -7.85 9.88
N VAL A 25 12.12 -8.68 9.00
CA VAL A 25 12.63 -9.99 8.53
C VAL A 25 14.08 -10.00 7.98
N GLY A 26 14.76 -8.85 7.86
CA GLY A 26 16.13 -8.75 7.37
C GLY A 26 17.25 -8.91 8.40
N GLU A 27 16.99 -8.84 9.71
CA GLU A 27 18.07 -8.64 10.70
C GLU A 27 18.43 -9.87 11.55
N VAL A 28 17.50 -10.76 11.92
CA VAL A 28 17.83 -11.92 12.78
C VAL A 28 16.97 -13.18 12.48
N ALA A 29 15.85 -13.03 11.79
CA ALA A 29 14.74 -13.99 11.92
C ALA A 29 14.35 -14.73 10.61
N GLY A 30 15.28 -14.87 9.65
CA GLY A 30 15.01 -15.60 8.40
C GLY A 30 14.54 -17.05 8.61
N ALA A 31 15.13 -17.76 9.57
CA ALA A 31 14.74 -19.13 9.93
C ALA A 31 13.32 -19.19 10.55
N GLU A 32 12.99 -18.23 11.41
CA GLU A 32 11.66 -18.12 12.02
C GLU A 32 10.59 -17.73 10.99
N PHE A 33 10.93 -16.84 10.05
CA PHE A 33 10.05 -16.49 8.94
C PHE A 33 9.77 -17.69 8.03
N GLU A 34 10.79 -18.48 7.71
CA GLU A 34 10.57 -19.72 6.96
C GLU A 34 9.68 -20.70 7.73
N HIS A 35 9.92 -20.87 9.03
CA HIS A 35 9.10 -21.73 9.88
C HIS A 35 7.64 -21.25 9.89
N LEU A 36 7.41 -19.94 10.04
CA LEU A 36 6.10 -19.31 9.95
C LEU A 36 5.42 -19.63 8.61
N LEU A 37 6.13 -19.48 7.49
CA LEU A 37 5.57 -19.76 6.18
C LEU A 37 5.23 -21.25 6.02
N ARG A 38 6.15 -22.16 6.36
CA ARG A 38 5.95 -23.61 6.19
C ARG A 38 4.88 -24.16 7.12
N ASP A 39 4.87 -23.76 8.37
CA ASP A 39 3.97 -24.30 9.40
C ASP A 39 2.53 -23.83 9.21
N ASN A 40 2.35 -22.57 8.82
CA ASN A 40 1.04 -22.05 8.46
C ASN A 40 0.65 -22.44 7.02
N GLY A 41 1.44 -23.26 6.33
CA GLY A 41 1.04 -23.81 5.03
C GLY A 41 1.04 -22.82 3.88
N TRP A 42 1.76 -21.70 4.00
CA TRP A 42 2.01 -20.80 2.88
C TRP A 42 2.73 -21.54 1.76
N ASP A 43 2.24 -21.31 0.55
CA ASP A 43 2.76 -21.90 -0.67
C ASP A 43 3.19 -20.80 -1.63
N VAL A 44 3.81 -21.18 -2.74
CA VAL A 44 4.16 -20.23 -3.79
C VAL A 44 2.88 -19.64 -4.38
N HIS A 45 2.89 -18.33 -4.61
CA HIS A 45 1.72 -17.56 -4.99
C HIS A 45 0.87 -18.18 -6.12
N HIS A 46 -0.46 -18.19 -5.99
CA HIS A 46 -1.34 -18.96 -6.87
C HIS A 46 -1.37 -18.50 -8.35
N ALA A 47 -0.86 -17.29 -8.65
CA ALA A 47 -0.64 -16.79 -10.03
C ALA A 47 0.11 -17.76 -10.96
N PHE A 48 0.88 -18.71 -10.41
CA PHE A 48 1.70 -19.65 -11.18
C PHE A 48 0.92 -20.84 -11.74
N ASP A 49 -0.28 -21.11 -11.22
CA ASP A 49 -1.12 -22.24 -11.64
C ASP A 49 -2.26 -21.83 -12.59
N ALA A 50 -2.42 -20.52 -12.86
CA ALA A 50 -3.42 -20.02 -13.80
C ALA A 50 -3.07 -20.46 -15.23
N VAL A 51 -3.67 -21.56 -15.68
CA VAL A 51 -3.82 -21.89 -17.09
C VAL A 51 -4.28 -20.62 -17.78
N GLN A 52 -3.44 -20.03 -18.64
CA GLN A 52 -3.83 -18.86 -19.42
C GLN A 52 -5.18 -19.19 -20.07
N PRO A 53 -6.23 -18.38 -19.86
CA PRO A 53 -7.54 -18.66 -20.46
C PRO A 53 -7.34 -18.70 -21.98
N LYS A 54 -7.37 -19.92 -22.53
CA LYS A 54 -6.80 -20.22 -23.86
C LYS A 54 -7.49 -19.47 -25.00
N ASP A 55 -8.70 -18.96 -24.80
CA ASP A 55 -9.56 -18.58 -25.92
C ASP A 55 -10.24 -17.20 -25.84
N ARG A 56 -10.06 -16.38 -24.77
CA ARG A 56 -10.90 -15.15 -24.61
C ARG A 56 -10.25 -13.89 -24.02
N CYS A 57 -8.98 -13.93 -23.63
CA CYS A 57 -8.31 -12.69 -23.21
C CYS A 57 -7.76 -11.95 -24.43
N LEU A 58 -8.34 -10.78 -24.73
CA LEU A 58 -7.78 -9.83 -25.70
C LEU A 58 -6.34 -9.40 -25.35
N LEU A 59 -5.97 -9.52 -24.07
CA LEU A 59 -4.69 -9.10 -23.51
C LEU A 59 -3.90 -10.31 -23.00
N ASN A 60 -2.64 -10.43 -23.43
CA ASN A 60 -1.76 -11.48 -22.94
C ASN A 60 -1.34 -11.17 -21.50
N THR A 61 -1.64 -12.05 -20.56
CA THR A 61 -1.29 -11.87 -19.14
C THR A 61 0.22 -11.72 -18.94
N GLY A 62 1.04 -12.31 -19.82
CA GLY A 62 2.50 -12.20 -19.78
C GLY A 62 3.06 -10.82 -20.13
N THR A 63 2.26 -9.90 -20.67
CA THR A 63 2.70 -8.58 -21.17
C THR A 63 2.14 -7.40 -20.37
N ILE A 64 1.37 -7.64 -19.31
CA ILE A 64 0.77 -6.55 -18.52
C ILE A 64 1.91 -5.74 -17.92
N LEU A 65 2.79 -6.36 -17.14
CA LEU A 65 3.92 -5.66 -16.54
C LEU A 65 5.09 -5.60 -17.51
N THR A 66 5.84 -4.50 -17.48
CA THR A 66 7.14 -4.47 -18.17
C THR A 66 8.05 -5.56 -17.60
N GLU A 67 8.96 -6.07 -18.43
CA GLU A 67 9.91 -7.11 -17.98
C GLU A 67 10.72 -6.65 -16.75
N THR A 68 11.06 -5.36 -16.69
CA THR A 68 11.76 -4.74 -15.58
C THR A 68 10.93 -4.74 -14.31
N THR A 69 9.70 -4.21 -14.36
CA THR A 69 8.77 -4.21 -13.21
C THR A 69 8.51 -5.63 -12.73
N ARG A 70 8.27 -6.55 -13.65
CA ARG A 70 8.07 -7.96 -13.33
C ARG A 70 9.28 -8.55 -12.61
N LYS A 71 10.50 -8.41 -13.15
CA LYS A 71 11.70 -9.01 -12.55
C LYS A 71 12.02 -8.44 -11.16
N ILE A 72 11.76 -7.16 -10.95
CA ILE A 72 12.10 -6.46 -9.71
C ILE A 72 11.00 -6.66 -8.66
N CYS A 73 9.76 -6.30 -8.97
CA CYS A 73 8.65 -6.32 -8.01
C CYS A 73 8.06 -7.72 -7.84
N PHE A 74 8.01 -8.50 -8.92
CA PHE A 74 7.33 -9.79 -8.95
C PHE A 74 8.21 -10.88 -9.57
N PRO A 75 9.40 -11.15 -8.99
CA PRO A 75 10.41 -12.00 -9.60
C PRO A 75 9.94 -13.42 -9.95
N ASN A 76 8.88 -13.88 -9.30
CA ASN A 76 8.29 -15.19 -9.52
C ASN A 76 7.22 -15.18 -10.63
N TYR A 77 6.68 -14.02 -11.00
CA TYR A 77 5.62 -13.88 -12.00
C TYR A 77 6.03 -14.47 -13.36
N GLY A 78 5.22 -15.41 -13.86
CA GLY A 78 5.47 -16.13 -15.11
C GLY A 78 6.41 -17.34 -14.98
N LEU A 79 6.93 -17.65 -13.78
CA LEU A 79 7.59 -18.94 -13.53
C LEU A 79 6.56 -20.04 -13.35
N ASN A 80 6.91 -21.27 -13.72
CA ASN A 80 6.09 -22.42 -13.36
C ASN A 80 6.23 -22.71 -11.85
N LYS A 81 5.26 -23.43 -11.28
CA LYS A 81 5.22 -23.75 -9.84
C LYS A 81 6.54 -24.34 -9.32
N VAL A 82 7.13 -25.30 -10.03
CA VAL A 82 8.39 -25.97 -9.63
C VAL A 82 9.58 -24.98 -9.57
N GLN A 83 9.69 -24.08 -10.56
CA GLN A 83 10.72 -23.04 -10.60
C GLN A 83 10.52 -22.04 -9.46
N ALA A 84 9.26 -21.65 -9.22
CA ALA A 84 8.93 -20.71 -8.16
C ALA A 84 9.16 -21.31 -6.77
N GLU A 85 8.85 -22.59 -6.55
CA GLU A 85 9.14 -23.36 -5.33
C GLU A 85 10.66 -23.49 -5.10
N SER A 86 11.41 -23.82 -6.15
CA SER A 86 12.86 -23.91 -6.09
C SER A 86 13.48 -22.56 -5.73
N ARG A 87 12.98 -21.47 -6.33
CA ARG A 87 13.44 -20.12 -6.02
C ARG A 87 13.07 -19.67 -4.62
N LEU A 88 11.84 -19.93 -4.17
CA LEU A 88 11.39 -19.68 -2.81
C LEU A 88 12.30 -20.40 -1.80
N THR A 89 12.53 -21.69 -2.03
CA THR A 89 13.41 -22.51 -1.18
C THR A 89 14.83 -21.95 -1.16
N THR A 90 15.38 -21.59 -2.33
CA THR A 90 16.73 -20.97 -2.42
C THR A 90 16.79 -19.64 -1.66
N MET A 91 15.75 -18.81 -1.72
CA MET A 91 15.69 -17.54 -1.00
C MET A 91 15.62 -17.74 0.51
N LEU A 92 14.81 -18.70 0.97
CA LEU A 92 14.67 -19.03 2.38
C LEU A 92 15.95 -19.69 2.94
N ASP A 93 16.58 -20.60 2.19
CA ASP A 93 17.86 -21.22 2.53
C ASP A 93 18.99 -20.18 2.60
N ALA A 94 19.01 -19.21 1.68
CA ALA A 94 19.95 -18.11 1.72
C ALA A 94 19.73 -17.20 2.94
N ALA A 95 18.47 -16.98 3.35
CA ALA A 95 18.13 -16.24 4.55
C ALA A 95 18.58 -16.97 5.83
N LYS A 96 18.46 -18.31 5.87
CA LYS A 96 18.99 -19.15 6.95
C LYS A 96 20.52 -19.12 7.03
N ALA A 97 21.20 -19.32 5.91
CA ALA A 97 22.66 -19.39 5.86
C ALA A 97 23.35 -18.07 6.27
N GLY A 98 22.66 -16.93 6.12
CA GLY A 98 23.14 -15.63 6.59
C GLY A 98 23.26 -15.51 8.11
N VAL A 99 22.56 -16.35 8.88
CA VAL A 99 22.56 -16.34 10.35
C VAL A 99 23.80 -17.06 10.92
N ASP A 100 24.31 -18.08 10.21
CA ASP A 100 25.26 -19.04 10.80
C ASP A 100 26.75 -18.67 10.64
N GLY A 101 27.10 -17.55 10.01
CA GLY A 101 28.48 -17.38 9.54
C GLY A 101 29.03 -15.96 9.48
N ILE A 102 29.92 -15.66 10.44
CA ILE A 102 30.94 -14.60 10.48
C ILE A 102 30.50 -13.32 11.22
N PRO A 103 30.96 -13.10 12.48
CA PRO A 103 30.80 -11.82 13.15
C PRO A 103 31.46 -10.71 12.32
N GLY A 104 30.67 -9.71 11.91
CA GLY A 104 31.12 -8.55 11.15
C GLY A 104 30.69 -8.48 9.68
N ARG A 105 29.99 -9.50 9.14
CA ARG A 105 29.26 -9.34 7.86
C ARG A 105 27.86 -8.82 8.16
N SER A 106 27.53 -7.64 7.65
CA SER A 106 26.21 -7.03 7.80
C SER A 106 25.11 -8.03 7.40
N ASN A 107 24.16 -8.28 8.30
CA ASN A 107 22.96 -9.08 8.09
C ASN A 107 22.34 -8.73 6.73
N SER A 108 22.60 -9.57 5.73
CA SER A 108 21.99 -9.36 4.42
C SER A 108 20.63 -10.01 4.50
N GLY A 109 19.61 -9.22 4.83
CA GLY A 109 18.22 -9.64 4.80
C GLY A 109 17.82 -10.23 3.45
N LEU A 110 16.60 -10.76 3.35
CA LEU A 110 16.03 -11.28 2.11
C LEU A 110 16.28 -10.29 0.95
N LYS A 111 17.17 -10.66 0.03
CA LYS A 111 17.67 -9.75 -1.01
C LYS A 111 16.67 -9.50 -2.13
N GLY A 112 15.54 -10.20 -2.13
CA GLY A 112 14.56 -10.16 -3.21
C GLY A 112 13.13 -10.08 -2.70
N ASN A 113 12.28 -9.53 -3.55
CA ASN A 113 10.84 -9.52 -3.36
C ASN A 113 10.27 -10.93 -3.52
N MET A 114 9.17 -11.21 -2.83
CA MET A 114 8.58 -12.53 -2.78
C MET A 114 7.07 -12.41 -2.66
N ALA A 115 6.36 -13.35 -3.27
CA ALA A 115 4.92 -13.49 -3.12
C ALA A 115 4.62 -14.94 -2.76
N VAL A 116 3.85 -15.13 -1.69
CA VAL A 116 3.37 -16.43 -1.23
C VAL A 116 1.85 -16.35 -1.04
N SER A 117 1.16 -17.46 -1.27
CA SER A 117 -0.28 -17.56 -1.10
C SER A 117 -0.63 -18.67 -0.13
N LEU A 118 -1.64 -18.39 0.66
CA LEU A 118 -2.38 -19.34 1.44
C LEU A 118 -3.63 -19.71 0.66
N SER A 119 -3.68 -20.96 0.21
CA SER A 119 -4.83 -21.52 -0.50
C SER A 119 -5.27 -22.79 0.22
N ARG A 120 -6.57 -23.13 0.11
CA ARG A 120 -7.25 -24.18 0.89
C ARG A 120 -6.42 -25.46 1.05
N ARG A 121 -5.71 -25.58 2.18
CA ARG A 121 -5.09 -26.83 2.63
C ARG A 121 -5.98 -27.51 3.66
N ARG A 122 -5.92 -28.84 3.71
CA ARG A 122 -6.79 -29.70 4.57
C ARG A 122 -6.77 -29.38 6.08
N LYS A 123 -5.86 -28.53 6.56
CA LYS A 123 -5.66 -28.22 7.98
C LYS A 123 -6.06 -26.81 8.39
N GLU A 124 -6.35 -25.92 7.43
CA GLU A 124 -6.68 -24.54 7.76
C GLU A 124 -8.20 -24.33 7.84
N ASN A 125 -8.65 -23.80 8.97
CA ASN A 125 -10.07 -23.69 9.28
C ASN A 125 -10.74 -22.43 8.71
N PHE A 126 -9.99 -21.51 8.08
CA PHE A 126 -10.53 -20.20 7.66
C PHE A 126 -10.46 -19.95 6.14
N VAL A 127 -9.45 -20.47 5.44
CA VAL A 127 -9.35 -20.33 3.98
C VAL A 127 -10.15 -21.42 3.30
N GLY A 128 -11.08 -21.03 2.44
CA GLY A 128 -11.99 -21.93 1.75
C GLY A 128 -13.09 -22.49 2.65
N VAL A 129 -13.29 -21.95 3.86
CA VAL A 129 -14.36 -22.34 4.79
C VAL A 129 -15.40 -21.20 4.88
N PRO A 130 -16.71 -21.50 4.89
CA PRO A 130 -17.74 -20.50 5.15
C PRO A 130 -17.60 -19.90 6.56
N LEU A 131 -17.54 -18.58 6.60
CA LEU A 131 -17.46 -17.74 7.78
C LEU A 131 -18.73 -16.91 7.93
N VAL A 132 -19.05 -16.53 9.17
CA VAL A 132 -20.19 -15.70 9.49
C VAL A 132 -19.69 -14.42 10.13
N LEU A 133 -19.95 -13.28 9.48
CA LEU A 133 -19.74 -11.96 10.03
C LEU A 133 -20.92 -11.60 10.92
N LYS A 134 -20.66 -11.35 12.21
CA LYS A 134 -21.66 -10.88 13.17
C LYS A 134 -21.47 -9.40 13.43
N THR A 135 -22.50 -8.60 13.14
CA THR A 135 -22.50 -7.18 13.45
C THR A 135 -23.02 -6.95 14.87
N GLN A 136 -22.14 -6.53 15.79
CA GLN A 136 -22.55 -6.11 17.14
C GLN A 136 -23.13 -4.69 17.07
N GLY A 137 -24.41 -4.55 16.72
CA GLY A 137 -25.03 -3.24 16.61
C GLY A 137 -26.54 -3.26 16.72
N GLY A 138 -27.07 -2.75 17.83
CA GLY A 138 -28.46 -2.32 17.96
C GLY A 138 -29.36 -3.23 18.81
N SER A 139 -30.07 -2.63 19.76
CA SER A 139 -31.00 -3.28 20.69
C SER A 139 -31.95 -4.28 20.00
N THR A 140 -31.84 -5.57 20.34
CA THR A 140 -32.84 -6.66 20.18
C THR A 140 -33.52 -6.90 18.81
N LYS A 141 -33.33 -6.07 17.80
CA LYS A 141 -33.93 -6.23 16.47
C LYS A 141 -32.86 -6.70 15.48
N GLN A 142 -32.84 -8.03 15.30
CA GLN A 142 -32.19 -8.77 14.21
C GLN A 142 -30.71 -8.41 13.94
N GLN A 143 -29.80 -9.17 14.55
CA GLN A 143 -28.43 -9.26 14.06
C GLN A 143 -28.47 -9.82 12.63
N ARG A 144 -28.07 -9.01 11.65
CA ARG A 144 -27.88 -9.47 10.27
C ARG A 144 -26.52 -10.18 10.22
N ALA A 145 -26.55 -11.48 9.95
CA ALA A 145 -25.36 -12.29 9.76
C ALA A 145 -25.03 -12.36 8.27
N ILE A 146 -23.80 -11.95 7.88
CA ILE A 146 -23.34 -12.11 6.50
C ILE A 146 -22.48 -13.35 6.42
N ASN A 147 -22.88 -14.31 5.59
CA ASN A 147 -22.04 -15.45 5.28
C ASN A 147 -21.03 -15.05 4.20
N PHE A 148 -19.76 -15.36 4.39
CA PHE A 148 -18.72 -15.10 3.41
C PHE A 148 -17.66 -16.21 3.45
N GLN A 149 -16.72 -16.18 2.52
CA GLN A 149 -15.62 -17.13 2.44
C GLN A 149 -14.35 -16.36 2.06
N VAL A 150 -13.22 -16.75 2.67
CA VAL A 150 -11.90 -16.31 2.22
C VAL A 150 -11.43 -17.29 1.16
N GLU A 151 -11.28 -16.85 -0.09
CA GLU A 151 -10.83 -17.75 -1.17
C GLU A 151 -9.34 -18.05 -1.07
N TRP A 152 -8.54 -17.00 -0.87
CA TRP A 152 -7.09 -17.06 -0.72
C TRP A 152 -6.59 -15.86 0.09
N VAL A 153 -5.37 -15.99 0.62
CA VAL A 153 -4.62 -14.92 1.28
C VAL A 153 -3.23 -14.84 0.66
N ASP A 154 -2.82 -13.67 0.18
CA ASP A 154 -1.51 -13.43 -0.41
C ASP A 154 -0.67 -12.56 0.50
N LEU A 155 0.59 -12.94 0.70
CA LEU A 155 1.59 -12.12 1.35
C LEU A 155 2.62 -11.69 0.32
N TRP A 156 2.60 -10.40 0.00
CA TRP A 156 3.60 -9.72 -0.80
C TRP A 156 4.67 -9.19 0.12
N TYR A 157 5.87 -9.73 0.00
CA TYR A 157 7.03 -9.34 0.77
C TYR A 157 7.98 -8.52 -0.12
N PHE A 158 8.30 -7.31 0.31
CA PHE A 158 9.25 -6.44 -0.38
C PHE A 158 10.55 -6.33 0.42
N ASN A 159 11.68 -6.32 -0.27
CA ASN A 159 13.01 -6.26 0.36
C ASN A 159 13.33 -4.90 1.01
N ASP A 160 12.40 -3.95 0.98
CA ASP A 160 12.52 -2.60 1.52
C ASP A 160 11.77 -2.43 2.86
N SER A 161 11.60 -3.52 3.61
CA SER A 161 10.93 -3.56 4.93
C SER A 161 9.42 -3.30 4.89
N VAL A 162 8.78 -3.51 3.73
CA VAL A 162 7.34 -3.40 3.56
C VAL A 162 6.77 -4.74 3.12
N ALA A 163 5.63 -5.11 3.68
CA ALA A 163 4.83 -6.22 3.19
C ALA A 163 3.39 -5.76 2.97
N VAL A 164 2.72 -6.38 2.00
CA VAL A 164 1.29 -6.19 1.75
C VAL A 164 0.62 -7.54 1.92
N LEU A 165 -0.26 -7.66 2.91
CA LEU A 165 -1.14 -8.81 3.05
C LEU A 165 -2.42 -8.52 2.29
N SER A 166 -2.80 -9.39 1.38
CA SER A 166 -4.06 -9.30 0.66
C SER A 166 -4.90 -10.54 0.87
N PHE A 167 -6.22 -10.42 0.81
CA PHE A 167 -7.10 -11.57 0.87
C PHE A 167 -8.35 -11.32 0.05
N LYS A 168 -8.79 -12.36 -0.65
CA LYS A 168 -9.99 -12.34 -1.48
C LYS A 168 -11.17 -12.89 -0.70
N LEU A 169 -12.23 -12.10 -0.63
CA LEU A 169 -13.48 -12.44 0.03
C LEU A 169 -14.60 -12.61 -0.98
N SER A 170 -15.39 -13.66 -0.77
CA SER A 170 -16.60 -13.94 -1.53
C SER A 170 -17.79 -14.02 -0.58
N VAL A 171 -18.78 -13.14 -0.78
CA VAL A 171 -20.07 -13.21 -0.08
C VAL A 171 -20.78 -14.49 -0.50
N LEU A 172 -21.30 -15.23 0.48
CA LEU A 172 -22.10 -16.42 0.29
C LEU A 172 -23.58 -16.06 0.52
N SER A 173 -24.47 -16.64 -0.28
CA SER A 173 -25.90 -16.36 -0.21
C SER A 173 -26.47 -16.62 1.19
N VAL A 174 -27.29 -15.70 1.69
CA VAL A 174 -28.08 -15.89 2.92
C VAL A 174 -29.33 -16.68 2.55
N ASN A 175 -29.23 -18.01 2.43
CA ASN A 175 -30.42 -18.87 2.43
C ASN A 175 -30.67 -19.36 3.86
N ASP A 176 -31.81 -18.93 4.41
CA ASP A 176 -32.16 -19.04 5.83
C ASP A 176 -32.06 -20.44 6.45
N LYS A 177 -32.03 -21.54 5.68
CA LYS A 177 -32.12 -22.91 6.24
C LYS A 177 -31.39 -24.00 5.45
N GLY A 178 -30.07 -23.87 5.24
CA GLY A 178 -29.21 -25.07 5.35
C GLY A 178 -28.36 -25.52 4.14
N ALA A 179 -28.43 -24.89 2.97
CA ALA A 179 -27.51 -25.21 1.86
C ALA A 179 -26.82 -23.96 1.33
N VAL A 180 -25.47 -23.92 1.41
CA VAL A 180 -24.66 -22.93 0.70
C VAL A 180 -24.60 -23.39 -0.74
N HIS A 181 -25.41 -22.78 -1.57
CA HIS A 181 -25.11 -22.71 -2.98
C HIS A 181 -24.46 -21.35 -3.24
N PRO A 182 -23.45 -21.28 -4.13
CA PRO A 182 -23.10 -20.02 -4.75
C PRO A 182 -24.34 -19.58 -5.55
N SER A 183 -25.28 -18.88 -4.90
CA SER A 183 -26.44 -18.35 -5.58
C SER A 183 -25.97 -17.30 -6.57
N GLN A 184 -26.61 -17.27 -7.73
CA GLN A 184 -26.24 -16.35 -8.80
C GLN A 184 -26.58 -14.90 -8.50
N ASN A 185 -27.35 -14.59 -7.45
CA ASN A 185 -27.74 -13.22 -7.11
C ASN A 185 -27.35 -12.92 -5.66
N ILE A 186 -26.47 -11.94 -5.46
CA ILE A 186 -26.03 -11.46 -4.16
C ILE A 186 -26.53 -10.02 -3.99
N PRO A 187 -27.24 -9.70 -2.90
CA PRO A 187 -27.66 -8.33 -2.67
C PRO A 187 -26.44 -7.40 -2.56
N PHE A 188 -26.45 -6.30 -3.31
CA PHE A 188 -25.39 -5.29 -3.26
C PHE A 188 -25.12 -4.77 -1.85
N ASP A 189 -26.17 -4.60 -1.05
CA ASP A 189 -26.07 -4.20 0.36
C ASP A 189 -25.21 -5.16 1.20
N ASP A 190 -25.28 -6.46 0.95
CA ASP A 190 -24.47 -7.44 1.70
C ASP A 190 -22.99 -7.31 1.35
N LEU A 191 -22.67 -7.09 0.07
CA LEU A 191 -21.30 -6.83 -0.38
C LEU A 191 -20.77 -5.51 0.19
N ALA A 192 -21.55 -4.45 0.10
CA ALA A 192 -21.17 -3.14 0.64
C ALA A 192 -20.95 -3.21 2.16
N LEU A 193 -21.83 -3.90 2.89
CA LEU A 193 -21.72 -4.07 4.33
C LEU A 193 -20.49 -4.91 4.70
N LEU A 194 -20.22 -6.02 3.99
CA LEU A 194 -18.99 -6.80 4.17
C LEU A 194 -17.75 -5.93 3.91
N ASN A 195 -17.71 -5.22 2.77
CA ASN A 195 -16.58 -4.38 2.40
C ASN A 195 -16.33 -3.28 3.43
N ARG A 196 -17.39 -2.67 3.96
CA ARG A 196 -17.29 -1.63 4.99
C ARG A 196 -16.69 -2.17 6.29
N HIS A 197 -17.15 -3.33 6.76
CA HIS A 197 -16.66 -3.94 8.00
C HIS A 197 -15.21 -4.40 7.86
N VAL A 198 -14.88 -5.07 6.76
CA VAL A 198 -13.53 -5.57 6.53
C VAL A 198 -12.54 -4.42 6.32
N ARG A 199 -12.96 -3.35 5.64
CA ARG A 199 -12.10 -2.18 5.40
C ARG A 199 -11.66 -1.49 6.70
N ASP A 200 -12.53 -1.43 7.71
CA ASP A 200 -12.25 -0.72 8.95
C ASP A 200 -11.44 -1.60 9.92
N MET A 201 -10.19 -1.20 10.15
CA MET A 201 -9.31 -1.85 11.15
C MET A 201 -9.41 -1.19 12.53
N ALA A 202 -10.32 -0.21 12.72
CA ALA A 202 -10.40 0.52 13.98
C ALA A 202 -10.87 -0.36 15.15
N PRO A 203 -10.23 -0.28 16.34
CA PRO A 203 -10.57 -1.08 17.52
C PRO A 203 -12.02 -0.92 18.01
N SER A 204 -12.67 0.21 17.68
CA SER A 204 -14.05 0.49 18.07
C SER A 204 -15.08 -0.30 17.27
N ALA A 205 -14.68 -0.84 16.10
CA ALA A 205 -15.53 -1.71 15.31
C ALA A 205 -15.32 -3.15 15.78
N HIS A 206 -15.88 -3.52 16.93
CA HIS A 206 -15.87 -4.91 17.40
C HIS A 206 -16.78 -5.75 16.48
N TRP A 207 -16.19 -6.35 15.45
CA TRP A 207 -16.86 -7.38 14.66
C TRP A 207 -16.16 -8.72 14.86
N SER A 208 -16.97 -9.72 15.18
CA SER A 208 -16.52 -11.08 15.37
C SER A 208 -16.87 -11.92 14.14
N VAL A 209 -15.99 -12.87 13.87
CA VAL A 209 -16.16 -13.88 12.84
C VAL A 209 -16.27 -15.23 13.52
N GLY A 210 -17.31 -15.96 13.17
CA GLY A 210 -17.51 -17.34 13.59
C GLY A 210 -17.34 -18.31 12.42
N LEU A 211 -16.90 -19.52 12.73
CA LEU A 211 -17.05 -20.63 11.79
C LEU A 211 -18.53 -20.94 11.62
N ARG A 212 -18.96 -21.25 10.40
CA ARG A 212 -20.38 -21.58 10.16
C ARG A 212 -20.86 -22.80 10.98
N ASP A 213 -19.98 -23.78 11.16
CA ASP A 213 -20.26 -25.01 11.91
C ASP A 213 -20.10 -24.82 13.44
N ASP A 214 -19.47 -23.73 13.87
CA ASP A 214 -19.33 -23.33 15.27
C ASP A 214 -19.65 -21.84 15.41
N PRO A 215 -20.94 -21.46 15.28
CA PRO A 215 -21.34 -20.07 15.33
C PRO A 215 -21.20 -19.46 16.72
N GLU A 216 -20.87 -20.22 17.76
CA GLU A 216 -20.57 -19.67 19.08
C GLU A 216 -19.14 -19.13 19.16
N SER A 217 -18.26 -19.53 18.23
CA SER A 217 -16.95 -18.91 18.09
C SER A 217 -17.10 -17.43 17.73
N ASP A 218 -16.63 -16.55 18.61
CA ASP A 218 -16.52 -15.11 18.39
C ASP A 218 -15.03 -14.76 18.34
N LEU A 219 -14.45 -14.85 17.15
CA LEU A 219 -13.06 -14.49 16.92
C LEU A 219 -12.97 -13.07 16.36
N GLU A 220 -12.12 -12.23 16.92
CA GLU A 220 -11.82 -10.93 16.33
C GLU A 220 -11.11 -11.14 14.98
N TRP A 221 -11.65 -10.57 13.89
CA TRP A 221 -11.12 -10.85 12.55
C TRP A 221 -9.66 -10.49 12.40
N TRP A 222 -9.30 -9.24 12.69
CA TRP A 222 -7.94 -8.77 12.47
C TRP A 222 -6.97 -9.45 13.42
N GLU A 223 -7.29 -9.52 14.70
CA GLU A 223 -6.39 -10.03 15.72
C GLU A 223 -6.30 -11.54 15.72
N SER A 224 -7.45 -12.21 15.79
CA SER A 224 -7.49 -13.65 15.99
C SER A 224 -7.28 -14.40 14.68
N VAL A 225 -7.84 -13.91 13.56
CA VAL A 225 -7.74 -14.60 12.26
C VAL A 225 -6.53 -14.11 11.48
N VAL A 226 -6.48 -12.82 11.13
CA VAL A 226 -5.46 -12.29 10.21
C VAL A 226 -4.06 -12.30 10.85
N LEU A 227 -3.89 -11.59 11.96
CA LEU A 227 -2.61 -11.51 12.66
C LEU A 227 -2.30 -12.84 13.38
N GLY A 228 -3.32 -13.42 14.02
CA GLY A 228 -3.13 -14.56 14.89
C GLY A 228 -2.87 -15.88 14.17
N ARG A 229 -3.68 -16.20 13.16
CA ARG A 229 -3.58 -17.47 12.42
C ARG A 229 -2.71 -17.35 11.18
N TRP A 230 -2.93 -16.36 10.33
CA TRP A 230 -2.22 -16.31 9.04
C TRP A 230 -0.79 -15.81 9.16
N LEU A 231 -0.56 -14.81 10.02
CA LEU A 231 0.78 -14.28 10.29
C LEU A 231 1.46 -14.96 11.50
N GLY A 232 0.89 -16.06 12.02
CA GLY A 232 1.52 -16.88 13.07
C GLY A 232 1.63 -16.20 14.44
N GLY A 233 0.81 -15.18 14.71
CA GLY A 233 0.72 -14.59 16.03
C GLY A 233 -0.02 -15.50 17.00
N ASP A 234 0.68 -16.37 17.72
CA ASP A 234 0.01 -17.22 18.71
C ASP A 234 -0.43 -16.39 19.94
N ILE A 235 -1.52 -15.64 19.79
CA ILE A 235 -2.17 -14.84 20.86
C ILE A 235 -2.77 -15.78 21.92
N SER A 236 -2.84 -17.09 21.64
CA SER A 236 -3.45 -18.10 22.51
C SER A 236 -2.60 -18.56 23.70
N VAL A 237 -1.36 -18.07 23.85
CA VAL A 237 -0.55 -18.40 25.03
C VAL A 237 -0.93 -17.46 26.18
N SER A 238 -1.90 -17.93 26.96
CA SER A 238 -2.14 -17.55 28.33
C SER A 238 -0.83 -17.20 29.06
N SER A 239 -0.75 -15.95 29.53
CA SER A 239 -0.07 -15.37 30.72
C SER A 239 1.03 -16.12 31.52
N ALA A 240 1.69 -17.17 31.02
CA ALA A 240 2.50 -18.08 31.84
C ALA A 240 3.90 -18.37 31.28
N ALA A 241 4.24 -17.97 30.04
CA ALA A 241 5.59 -18.13 29.50
C ALA A 241 5.99 -16.94 28.60
N PRO A 242 6.68 -15.92 29.15
CA PRO A 242 7.11 -14.73 28.40
C PRO A 242 8.19 -15.00 27.33
N ASP A 243 8.82 -16.18 27.32
CA ASP A 243 10.02 -16.43 26.49
C ASP A 243 9.74 -16.84 25.03
N LYS A 244 8.47 -17.06 24.64
CA LYS A 244 8.09 -17.41 23.25
C LYS A 244 7.38 -16.29 22.47
N ALA A 245 7.25 -15.11 23.05
CA ALA A 245 6.65 -13.94 22.40
C ALA A 245 7.50 -13.34 21.25
N SER A 246 8.69 -13.89 20.96
CA SER A 246 9.60 -13.37 19.93
C SER A 246 9.12 -13.60 18.49
N SER A 247 8.31 -14.63 18.24
CA SER A 247 7.85 -14.97 16.88
C SER A 247 6.80 -13.99 16.33
N LEU A 248 6.17 -13.20 17.19
CA LEU A 248 5.23 -12.13 16.79
C LEU A 248 5.95 -10.92 16.16
N SER A 249 7.29 -10.80 16.30
CA SER A 249 8.05 -9.60 15.88
C SER A 249 8.49 -9.53 14.41
N LEU A 250 8.16 -10.54 13.61
CA LEU A 250 8.64 -10.66 12.24
C LEU A 250 7.87 -9.80 11.25
N LEU A 251 6.55 -9.78 11.37
CA LEU A 251 5.61 -9.18 10.42
C LEU A 251 4.70 -8.20 11.18
N GLY A 252 5.22 -7.00 11.44
CA GLY A 252 4.43 -5.89 11.98
C GLY A 252 4.52 -5.62 13.49
N THR A 253 5.28 -6.38 14.28
CA THR A 253 5.61 -5.93 15.65
C THR A 253 7.12 -5.76 15.79
N THR A 254 7.58 -4.61 16.27
CA THR A 254 9.00 -4.36 16.50
C THR A 254 9.44 -4.99 17.83
N GLU A 255 10.74 -4.98 18.10
CA GLU A 255 11.39 -5.57 19.29
C GLU A 255 10.76 -5.17 20.65
N LYS A 256 9.90 -4.15 20.69
CA LYS A 256 9.19 -3.70 21.88
C LYS A 256 7.70 -4.08 21.78
N PRO A 257 7.14 -4.83 22.75
CA PRO A 257 5.74 -5.26 22.74
C PRO A 257 4.72 -4.10 22.78
N GLU A 258 5.16 -2.90 23.19
CA GLU A 258 4.36 -1.67 23.15
C GLU A 258 4.28 -1.02 21.76
N ASP A 259 4.92 -1.60 20.75
CA ASP A 259 5.16 -1.06 19.40
C ASP A 259 4.49 -1.97 18.33
N SER A 260 3.31 -2.52 18.69
CA SER A 260 2.41 -3.29 17.83
C SER A 260 1.86 -2.48 16.63
N ILE A 261 1.35 -3.16 15.59
CA ILE A 261 0.56 -2.55 14.50
C ILE A 261 -0.54 -1.62 15.04
N ARG A 262 -1.09 -1.92 16.22
CA ARG A 262 -2.12 -1.09 16.88
C ARG A 262 -1.56 0.21 17.49
N SER A 263 -0.33 0.20 18.00
CA SER A 263 0.27 1.34 18.70
C SER A 263 1.08 2.24 17.79
N ARG A 264 1.67 1.69 16.72
CA ARG A 264 1.99 2.49 15.54
C ARG A 264 0.67 2.89 14.91
N LYS A 265 0.21 4.08 15.28
CA LYS A 265 -0.67 4.90 14.46
C LYS A 265 0.06 5.24 13.14
N ASP A 266 0.49 4.24 12.38
CA ASP A 266 0.74 4.40 10.95
C ASP A 266 -0.65 4.78 10.43
N ASN A 267 -0.95 6.10 10.43
CA ASN A 267 -2.27 6.63 10.11
C ASN A 267 -2.76 6.12 8.74
N TYR A 268 -1.81 5.66 7.93
CA TYR A 268 -1.94 5.11 6.60
C TYR A 268 -2.35 3.62 6.53
N SER A 269 -2.20 2.84 7.59
CA SER A 269 -2.67 1.43 7.66
C SER A 269 -4.04 1.29 8.34
N ARG A 270 -4.66 2.41 8.77
CA ARG A 270 -5.95 2.42 9.48
C ARG A 270 -7.08 1.78 8.67
N TYR A 271 -6.98 1.81 7.35
CA TYR A 271 -7.97 1.25 6.45
C TYR A 271 -7.31 0.27 5.48
N ALA A 272 -7.90 -0.92 5.35
CA ALA A 272 -7.52 -1.82 4.28
C ALA A 272 -7.91 -1.20 2.94
N LYS A 273 -7.00 -1.21 1.97
CA LYS A 273 -7.29 -0.78 0.61
C LYS A 273 -8.13 -1.85 -0.07
N CYS A 274 -9.20 -1.48 -0.77
CA CYS A 274 -10.15 -2.45 -1.34
C CYS A 274 -10.16 -2.38 -2.87
N LEU A 275 -9.88 -3.49 -3.54
CA LEU A 275 -10.20 -3.70 -4.94
C LEU A 275 -11.53 -4.47 -4.98
N THR A 276 -12.60 -3.82 -5.42
CA THR A 276 -13.92 -4.45 -5.50
C THR A 276 -14.43 -4.45 -6.93
N MET A 277 -15.19 -5.47 -7.28
CA MET A 277 -15.88 -5.54 -8.53
C MET A 277 -17.27 -6.12 -8.32
N GLY A 278 -18.25 -5.49 -8.95
CA GLY A 278 -19.61 -6.01 -9.07
C GLY A 278 -19.97 -6.25 -10.53
N GLU A 279 -20.75 -7.29 -10.78
CA GLU A 279 -21.42 -7.52 -12.06
C GLU A 279 -22.92 -7.46 -11.84
N VAL A 280 -23.61 -6.56 -12.53
CA VAL A 280 -25.06 -6.38 -12.40
C VAL A 280 -25.77 -7.06 -13.57
N SER A 281 -26.90 -7.72 -13.29
CA SER A 281 -27.71 -8.32 -14.35
C SER A 281 -28.52 -7.27 -15.10
N ILE A 282 -28.10 -6.94 -16.32
CA ILE A 282 -28.96 -6.22 -17.27
C ILE A 282 -30.01 -7.14 -17.90
N SER A 283 -29.88 -8.46 -17.73
CA SER A 283 -30.79 -9.40 -18.40
C SER A 283 -32.14 -9.48 -17.65
N GLY A 284 -33.23 -9.03 -18.29
CA GLY A 284 -34.63 -9.40 -18.01
C GLY A 284 -34.90 -10.89 -18.27
N SER A 285 -34.05 -11.73 -17.69
CA SER A 285 -34.02 -13.18 -17.81
C SER A 285 -34.34 -13.78 -16.43
N GLY A 286 -35.25 -13.13 -15.71
CA GLY A 286 -35.93 -13.75 -14.59
C GLY A 286 -36.89 -14.78 -15.15
N ASN A 287 -36.57 -16.05 -14.97
CA ASN A 287 -37.49 -17.17 -15.18
C ASN A 287 -38.56 -17.14 -14.06
N THR A 288 -39.25 -16.01 -13.88
CA THR A 288 -40.31 -15.82 -12.89
C THR A 288 -41.57 -16.50 -13.39
N SER A 289 -41.61 -17.82 -13.21
CA SER A 289 -42.75 -18.67 -13.54
C SER A 289 -43.98 -18.44 -12.66
N ASN A 290 -44.05 -17.36 -11.87
CA ASN A 290 -45.16 -17.10 -10.96
C ASN A 290 -45.64 -15.64 -11.05
N LYS A 291 -46.68 -15.45 -11.89
CA LYS A 291 -47.86 -14.59 -11.70
C LYS A 291 -47.68 -13.31 -10.85
N GLU A 292 -47.40 -12.20 -11.52
CA GLU A 292 -48.31 -11.06 -11.71
C GLU A 292 -47.65 -10.09 -12.71
N THR A 293 -48.45 -9.54 -13.63
CA THR A 293 -48.09 -8.83 -14.87
C THR A 293 -47.28 -7.54 -14.66
N THR A 294 -46.05 -7.64 -14.17
CA THR A 294 -45.03 -6.62 -14.35
C THR A 294 -44.18 -7.04 -15.54
N VAL A 295 -44.29 -6.28 -16.63
CA VAL A 295 -43.46 -6.51 -17.83
C VAL A 295 -42.02 -6.25 -17.40
N GLU A 296 -41.16 -7.27 -17.45
CA GLU A 296 -39.73 -7.05 -17.19
C GLU A 296 -39.19 -6.06 -18.23
N PRO A 297 -38.45 -5.02 -17.81
CA PRO A 297 -37.93 -4.03 -18.73
C PRO A 297 -36.99 -4.69 -19.75
N SER A 298 -37.06 -4.20 -20.99
CA SER A 298 -36.20 -4.73 -22.06
C SER A 298 -34.72 -4.43 -21.77
N ARG A 299 -33.79 -5.19 -22.37
CA ARG A 299 -32.35 -4.91 -22.26
C ARG A 299 -32.04 -3.45 -22.62
N ASP A 300 -32.61 -2.98 -23.72
CA ASP A 300 -32.40 -1.62 -24.23
C ASP A 300 -32.96 -0.57 -23.26
N GLU A 301 -34.06 -0.88 -22.58
CA GLU A 301 -34.64 -0.02 -21.54
C GLU A 301 -33.74 0.08 -20.31
N ILE A 302 -33.17 -1.04 -19.86
CA ILE A 302 -32.23 -1.05 -18.74
C ILE A 302 -30.95 -0.30 -19.10
N GLU A 303 -30.40 -0.51 -20.30
CA GLU A 303 -29.22 0.23 -20.78
C GLU A 303 -29.52 1.74 -20.89
N TYR A 304 -30.72 2.11 -21.34
CA TYR A 304 -31.17 3.51 -21.37
C TYR A 304 -31.26 4.12 -19.96
N LEU A 305 -31.87 3.40 -19.00
CA LEU A 305 -32.02 3.83 -17.61
C LEU A 305 -30.68 3.91 -16.86
N TRP A 306 -29.77 2.98 -17.14
CA TRP A 306 -28.44 2.95 -16.54
C TRP A 306 -27.61 4.18 -16.91
N ASN A 307 -27.76 4.61 -18.16
CA ASN A 307 -27.11 5.79 -18.72
C ASN A 307 -27.91 7.07 -18.49
N ALA A 308 -29.07 6.99 -17.82
CA ALA A 308 -29.88 8.16 -17.56
C ALA A 308 -29.19 9.12 -16.58
N PRO A 309 -29.02 10.40 -16.95
CA PRO A 309 -28.42 11.39 -16.07
C PRO A 309 -29.36 11.67 -14.91
N VAL A 310 -28.81 11.74 -13.70
CA VAL A 310 -29.58 12.14 -12.52
C VAL A 310 -29.66 13.66 -12.49
N THR A 311 -30.86 14.20 -12.72
CA THR A 311 -31.13 15.64 -12.81
C THR A 311 -31.87 16.15 -11.56
N ASP A 312 -31.75 17.45 -11.26
CA ASP A 312 -32.53 18.16 -10.24
C ASP A 312 -33.27 19.34 -10.90
N PRO A 313 -34.63 19.34 -10.97
CA PRO A 313 -35.55 18.36 -10.39
C PRO A 313 -35.48 16.99 -11.10
N LYS A 314 -35.75 15.92 -10.34
CA LYS A 314 -35.70 14.55 -10.85
C LYS A 314 -36.71 14.33 -11.98
N ILE A 315 -36.21 13.90 -13.13
CA ILE A 315 -37.02 13.39 -14.25
C ILE A 315 -36.99 11.87 -14.20
N ASP A 316 -38.17 11.23 -14.20
CA ASP A 316 -38.27 9.78 -14.35
C ASP A 316 -38.23 9.40 -15.83
N PHE A 317 -37.09 8.87 -16.28
CA PHE A 317 -36.91 8.50 -17.68
C PHE A 317 -37.60 7.18 -18.06
N SER A 318 -38.02 6.37 -17.08
CA SER A 318 -38.65 5.06 -17.34
C SER A 318 -39.98 5.20 -18.06
N GLU A 319 -40.83 6.15 -17.63
CA GLU A 319 -42.13 6.41 -18.26
C GLU A 319 -42.01 6.90 -19.71
N TYR A 320 -40.85 7.42 -20.11
CA TYR A 320 -40.64 8.01 -21.43
C TYR A 320 -39.94 7.08 -22.42
N PHE A 321 -39.42 5.92 -22.00
CA PHE A 321 -38.62 5.04 -22.86
C PHE A 321 -39.33 4.71 -24.19
N ASP A 322 -40.54 4.14 -24.14
CA ASP A 322 -41.32 3.80 -25.34
C ASP A 322 -41.59 5.01 -26.23
N SER A 323 -41.91 6.15 -25.63
CA SER A 323 -42.21 7.40 -26.36
C SER A 323 -40.96 8.01 -27.02
N VAL A 324 -39.79 7.86 -26.40
CA VAL A 324 -38.51 8.28 -26.94
C VAL A 324 -38.11 7.37 -28.09
N MET A 325 -38.22 6.05 -27.93
CA MET A 325 -37.89 5.08 -28.99
C MET A 325 -38.81 5.20 -30.21
N ARG A 326 -40.07 5.62 -30.02
CA ARG A 326 -41.00 5.95 -31.12
C ARG A 326 -40.79 7.34 -31.72
N GLY A 327 -39.90 8.17 -31.16
CA GLY A 327 -39.65 9.54 -31.61
C GLY A 327 -40.74 10.55 -31.23
N GLU A 328 -41.65 10.19 -30.32
CA GLU A 328 -42.76 11.05 -29.87
C GLU A 328 -42.31 12.10 -28.85
N ARG A 329 -41.21 11.82 -28.11
CA ARG A 329 -40.66 12.69 -27.06
C ARG A 329 -39.19 13.04 -27.28
N MET A 330 -38.88 13.60 -28.46
CA MET A 330 -37.53 14.06 -28.80
C MET A 330 -37.02 15.20 -27.90
N ASP A 331 -37.92 15.94 -27.24
CA ASP A 331 -37.61 16.94 -26.22
C ASP A 331 -36.91 16.30 -24.99
N VAL A 332 -37.41 15.17 -24.51
CA VAL A 332 -36.83 14.43 -23.38
C VAL A 332 -35.49 13.83 -23.77
N PHE A 333 -35.41 13.26 -24.98
CA PHE A 333 -34.15 12.74 -25.51
C PHE A 333 -33.10 13.84 -25.67
N ALA A 334 -33.48 15.03 -26.16
CA ALA A 334 -32.58 16.16 -26.25
C ALA A 334 -32.09 16.60 -24.86
N ALA A 335 -32.98 16.70 -23.87
CA ALA A 335 -32.61 17.03 -22.49
C ALA A 335 -31.66 15.99 -21.88
N TYR A 336 -31.94 14.70 -22.09
CA TYR A 336 -31.06 13.59 -21.73
C TYR A 336 -29.67 13.78 -22.36
N HIS A 337 -29.63 13.99 -23.68
CA HIS A 337 -28.38 14.14 -24.42
C HIS A 337 -27.57 15.35 -23.95
N PHE A 338 -28.22 16.50 -23.73
CA PHE A 338 -27.56 17.69 -23.18
C PHE A 338 -27.00 17.43 -21.79
N ALA A 339 -27.75 16.79 -20.89
CA ALA A 339 -27.26 16.48 -19.55
C ALA A 339 -26.06 15.51 -19.60
N THR A 340 -26.08 14.51 -20.48
CA THR A 340 -24.92 13.63 -20.71
C THR A 340 -23.73 14.42 -21.28
N MET A 341 -23.94 15.33 -22.23
CA MET A 341 -22.88 16.17 -22.81
C MET A 341 -22.26 17.13 -21.79
N GLU A 342 -23.05 17.64 -20.84
CA GLU A 342 -22.58 18.47 -19.73
C GLU A 342 -21.88 17.66 -18.62
N GLY A 343 -21.82 16.34 -18.77
CA GLY A 343 -21.16 15.42 -17.85
C GLY A 343 -21.93 15.21 -16.54
N TYR A 344 -23.26 15.25 -16.57
CA TYR A 344 -24.05 14.87 -15.40
C TYR A 344 -23.86 13.37 -15.10
N PRO A 345 -23.67 12.99 -13.82
CA PRO A 345 -23.50 11.60 -13.43
C PRO A 345 -24.74 10.78 -13.77
N THR A 346 -24.55 9.59 -14.33
CA THR A 346 -25.62 8.66 -14.65
C THR A 346 -25.98 7.79 -13.45
N LEU A 347 -27.11 7.08 -13.52
CA LEU A 347 -27.50 6.11 -12.49
C LEU A 347 -26.41 5.06 -12.22
N GLY A 348 -25.76 4.57 -13.29
CA GLY A 348 -24.61 3.67 -13.20
C GLY A 348 -23.42 4.27 -12.44
N ASP A 349 -23.18 5.58 -12.58
CA ASP A 349 -22.09 6.27 -11.89
C ASP A 349 -22.36 6.38 -10.38
N TYR A 350 -23.61 6.63 -9.99
CA TYR A 350 -24.02 6.60 -8.59
C TYR A 350 -23.84 5.21 -7.97
N LEU A 351 -24.21 4.15 -8.69
CA LEU A 351 -24.04 2.78 -8.18
C LEU A 351 -22.57 2.37 -8.09
N LEU A 352 -21.75 2.75 -9.07
CA LEU A 352 -20.29 2.55 -9.02
C LEU A 352 -19.67 3.34 -7.87
N TYR A 353 -20.15 4.56 -7.61
CA TYR A 353 -19.70 5.36 -6.47
C TYR A 353 -20.14 4.74 -5.14
N ASP A 354 -21.36 4.24 -5.01
CA ASP A 354 -21.81 3.49 -3.84
C ASP A 354 -20.93 2.23 -3.63
N LEU A 355 -20.57 1.53 -4.70
CA LEU A 355 -19.69 0.36 -4.63
C LEU A 355 -18.30 0.75 -4.15
N ALA A 356 -17.72 1.82 -4.71
CA ALA A 356 -16.41 2.34 -4.35
C ALA A 356 -16.37 2.86 -2.91
N THR A 357 -17.42 3.54 -2.46
CA THR A 357 -17.49 4.08 -1.10
C THR A 357 -17.94 3.05 -0.06
N THR A 358 -18.32 1.84 -0.49
CA THR A 358 -18.97 0.80 0.34
C THR A 358 -20.29 1.28 0.95
N GLY A 359 -21.00 2.14 0.21
CA GLY A 359 -22.33 2.68 0.50
C GLY A 359 -23.45 1.68 0.19
N SER A 360 -24.64 1.93 0.74
CA SER A 360 -25.84 1.21 0.32
C SER A 360 -26.25 1.68 -1.09
N PRO A 361 -26.85 0.82 -1.92
CA PRO A 361 -27.16 1.17 -3.28
C PRO A 361 -28.20 2.29 -3.33
N GLY A 362 -27.90 3.34 -4.10
CA GLY A 362 -28.71 4.53 -4.21
C GLY A 362 -28.53 5.53 -3.06
N ALA A 363 -27.69 5.25 -2.07
CA ALA A 363 -27.47 6.16 -0.94
C ALA A 363 -26.85 7.49 -1.41
N ALA A 364 -25.85 7.44 -2.29
CA ALA A 364 -25.25 8.63 -2.86
C ALA A 364 -26.24 9.46 -3.70
N ALA A 365 -27.25 8.84 -4.29
CA ALA A 365 -28.32 9.53 -5.01
C ALA A 365 -29.48 10.02 -4.11
N GLY A 366 -29.43 9.73 -2.80
CA GLY A 366 -30.50 10.05 -1.86
C GLY A 366 -31.76 9.18 -2.04
N PHE A 367 -31.64 8.03 -2.69
CA PHE A 367 -32.73 7.05 -2.77
C PHE A 367 -32.93 6.34 -1.43
N ASN A 368 -34.04 5.60 -1.30
CA ASN A 368 -34.38 4.84 -0.08
C ASN A 368 -34.51 5.69 1.20
N ASP A 369 -34.95 6.94 1.06
CA ASP A 369 -35.08 7.93 2.14
C ASP A 369 -33.77 8.27 2.89
N GLN A 370 -32.61 7.90 2.32
CA GLN A 370 -31.28 8.20 2.87
C GLN A 370 -30.74 9.57 2.42
N ARG A 371 -31.56 10.62 2.51
CA ARG A 371 -31.20 11.97 2.03
C ARG A 371 -30.01 12.60 2.77
N GLY A 372 -29.68 12.13 3.98
CA GLY A 372 -28.63 12.71 4.81
C GLY A 372 -27.21 12.56 4.25
N TRP A 373 -27.00 11.64 3.29
CA TRP A 373 -25.67 11.32 2.74
C TRP A 373 -25.63 11.41 1.21
N GLN A 374 -26.55 12.17 0.61
CA GLN A 374 -26.58 12.38 -0.83
C GLN A 374 -25.33 13.14 -1.30
N ALA A 375 -24.66 12.60 -2.32
CA ALA A 375 -23.52 13.25 -2.96
C ALA A 375 -24.03 14.30 -3.96
N SER A 376 -23.44 15.51 -3.92
CA SER A 376 -23.72 16.53 -4.93
C SER A 376 -23.25 16.07 -6.32
N PRO A 377 -24.02 16.29 -7.39
CA PRO A 377 -23.63 15.90 -8.75
C PRO A 377 -22.27 16.47 -9.19
N GLU A 378 -21.96 17.71 -8.82
CA GLU A 378 -20.69 18.38 -9.18
C GLU A 378 -19.48 17.71 -8.52
N TYR A 379 -19.66 17.26 -7.27
CA TYR A 379 -18.63 16.51 -6.56
C TYR A 379 -18.38 15.15 -7.24
N LEU A 380 -19.45 14.42 -7.58
CA LEU A 380 -19.31 13.16 -8.31
C LEU A 380 -18.63 13.38 -9.66
N ARG A 381 -19.04 14.41 -10.41
CA ARG A 381 -18.39 14.75 -11.67
C ARG A 381 -16.88 14.95 -11.49
N THR A 382 -16.47 15.70 -10.47
CA THR A 382 -15.05 15.88 -10.14
C THR A 382 -14.36 14.55 -9.80
N GLN A 383 -14.99 13.68 -9.00
CA GLN A 383 -14.45 12.37 -8.66
C GLN A 383 -14.30 11.46 -9.89
N PHE A 384 -15.23 11.52 -10.85
CA PHE A 384 -15.16 10.74 -12.09
C PHE A 384 -14.17 11.35 -13.11
N GLU A 385 -14.04 12.68 -13.18
CA GLU A 385 -12.98 13.34 -13.96
C GLU A 385 -11.59 12.90 -13.47
N ASP A 386 -11.40 12.88 -12.14
CA ASP A 386 -10.13 12.51 -11.52
C ASP A 386 -9.86 11.01 -11.56
N GLY A 387 -10.80 10.20 -11.08
CA GLY A 387 -10.62 8.77 -10.81
C GLY A 387 -11.37 7.81 -11.74
N GLY A 388 -12.23 8.32 -12.63
CA GLY A 388 -13.04 7.51 -13.54
C GLY A 388 -12.20 6.76 -14.57
N ILE A 389 -12.57 5.50 -14.80
CA ILE A 389 -11.95 4.58 -15.75
C ILE A 389 -13.06 4.12 -16.70
N GLU A 390 -13.10 4.72 -17.89
CA GLU A 390 -14.08 4.40 -18.93
C GLU A 390 -13.33 4.10 -20.23
N VAL A 391 -12.96 2.84 -20.41
CA VAL A 391 -12.29 2.37 -21.63
C VAL A 391 -13.27 1.70 -22.58
N TRP A 392 -14.26 1.01 -22.02
CA TRP A 392 -15.21 0.19 -22.75
C TRP A 392 -16.63 0.51 -22.31
N GLU A 393 -17.60 0.21 -23.17
CA GLU A 393 -19.01 0.56 -22.95
C GLU A 393 -19.65 -0.23 -21.79
N TYR A 394 -19.31 -1.52 -21.65
CA TYR A 394 -20.02 -2.44 -20.75
C TYR A 394 -19.38 -2.62 -19.38
N TRP A 395 -18.31 -1.90 -19.07
CA TRP A 395 -17.82 -1.81 -17.69
C TRP A 395 -17.18 -0.44 -17.44
N ARG A 396 -17.34 0.04 -16.22
CA ARG A 396 -16.74 1.28 -15.73
C ARG A 396 -15.94 1.00 -14.47
N GLY A 397 -14.94 1.82 -14.20
CA GLY A 397 -14.18 1.77 -12.97
C GLY A 397 -14.06 3.12 -12.31
N LEU A 398 -13.84 3.13 -11.01
CA LEU A 398 -13.60 4.33 -10.23
C LEU A 398 -12.45 4.04 -9.25
N ALA A 399 -11.37 4.80 -9.40
CA ALA A 399 -10.25 4.80 -8.47
C ALA A 399 -10.43 5.94 -7.46
N LEU A 400 -10.65 5.58 -6.20
CA LEU A 400 -10.64 6.48 -5.05
C LEU A 400 -9.39 6.22 -4.21
N HIS A 401 -9.15 7.10 -3.23
CA HIS A 401 -7.99 6.99 -2.35
C HIS A 401 -7.91 5.65 -1.61
N ASP A 402 -9.03 5.06 -1.22
CA ASP A 402 -9.05 3.82 -0.44
C ASP A 402 -9.52 2.60 -1.24
N THR A 403 -10.15 2.82 -2.38
CA THR A 403 -10.86 1.78 -3.11
C THR A 403 -10.68 1.91 -4.61
N LEU A 404 -10.53 0.78 -5.28
CA LEU A 404 -10.61 0.64 -6.72
C LEU A 404 -11.83 -0.22 -7.02
N ALA A 405 -12.87 0.39 -7.58
CA ALA A 405 -14.12 -0.30 -7.89
C ALA A 405 -14.27 -0.50 -9.40
N PHE A 406 -14.78 -1.65 -9.79
CA PHE A 406 -15.22 -1.93 -11.16
C PHE A 406 -16.68 -2.38 -11.16
N LEU A 407 -17.44 -1.91 -12.13
CA LEU A 407 -18.83 -2.29 -12.31
C LEU A 407 -19.01 -2.77 -13.74
N SER A 408 -19.36 -4.04 -13.88
CA SER A 408 -19.66 -4.66 -15.17
C SER A 408 -21.15 -4.86 -15.32
N THR A 409 -21.57 -4.72 -16.56
CA THR A 409 -22.97 -4.68 -16.98
C THR A 409 -23.31 -5.87 -17.90
N ASP A 410 -22.27 -6.49 -18.48
CA ASP A 410 -22.38 -7.69 -19.31
C ASP A 410 -21.55 -8.85 -18.72
N LYS A 411 -22.09 -10.08 -18.82
CA LYS A 411 -21.42 -11.34 -18.49
C LYS A 411 -20.27 -11.66 -19.44
N THR A 412 -20.39 -11.23 -20.69
CA THR A 412 -19.49 -11.62 -21.78
C THR A 412 -18.17 -10.88 -21.74
N VAL A 413 -18.08 -9.76 -21.02
CA VAL A 413 -16.84 -9.00 -20.97
C VAL A 413 -15.78 -9.67 -20.10
N PRO A 414 -14.49 -9.58 -20.47
CA PRO A 414 -13.37 -10.14 -19.71
C PRO A 414 -13.24 -9.62 -18.28
N MET A 415 -13.87 -8.48 -17.98
CA MET A 415 -13.85 -7.92 -16.65
C MET A 415 -14.65 -8.79 -15.66
N SER A 416 -15.70 -9.52 -16.10
CA SER A 416 -16.62 -10.29 -15.24
C SER A 416 -15.92 -10.98 -14.06
N ALA A 417 -16.53 -10.89 -12.86
CA ALA A 417 -15.97 -11.46 -11.64
C ALA A 417 -16.13 -13.00 -11.57
N GLN A 418 -16.63 -13.65 -12.62
CA GLN A 418 -16.69 -15.11 -12.69
C GLN A 418 -15.29 -15.73 -12.72
N SER A 419 -14.95 -16.44 -11.64
CA SER A 419 -13.67 -17.12 -11.44
C SER A 419 -13.34 -18.13 -12.55
N GLU A 420 -14.34 -18.79 -13.14
CA GLU A 420 -14.17 -19.77 -14.22
C GLU A 420 -13.57 -19.16 -15.50
N ARG A 421 -13.72 -17.85 -15.70
CA ARG A 421 -13.24 -17.13 -16.90
C ARG A 421 -11.93 -16.40 -16.69
N GLY A 422 -11.46 -16.30 -15.45
CA GLY A 422 -10.30 -15.51 -15.07
C GLY A 422 -10.58 -14.01 -15.20
N SER A 423 -11.17 -13.41 -14.16
CA SER A 423 -11.45 -11.96 -14.14
C SER A 423 -10.18 -11.16 -14.43
N GLN A 424 -10.25 -10.21 -15.36
CA GLN A 424 -9.14 -9.29 -15.62
C GLN A 424 -8.82 -8.40 -14.40
N ALA A 425 -9.79 -8.12 -13.54
CA ALA A 425 -9.55 -7.38 -12.30
C ALA A 425 -8.57 -8.13 -11.38
N GLU A 426 -8.80 -9.43 -11.18
CA GLU A 426 -7.94 -10.29 -10.36
C GLU A 426 -6.62 -10.64 -11.07
N SER A 427 -6.67 -10.99 -12.35
CA SER A 427 -5.50 -11.48 -13.08
C SER A 427 -4.55 -10.37 -13.56
N LEU A 428 -5.05 -9.14 -13.78
CA LEU A 428 -4.26 -8.03 -14.30
C LEU A 428 -4.12 -6.88 -13.31
N TYR A 429 -5.25 -6.32 -12.85
CA TYR A 429 -5.24 -5.03 -12.15
C TYR A 429 -4.89 -5.15 -10.67
N TYR A 430 -5.14 -6.31 -10.06
CA TYR A 430 -4.73 -6.61 -8.70
C TYR A 430 -3.23 -6.39 -8.46
N TYR A 431 -2.36 -6.91 -9.34
CA TYR A 431 -0.91 -6.75 -9.21
C TYR A 431 -0.47 -5.28 -9.33
N LEU A 432 -1.07 -4.55 -10.28
CA LEU A 432 -0.83 -3.12 -10.45
C LEU A 432 -1.25 -2.35 -9.19
N TYR A 433 -2.40 -2.71 -8.62
CA TYR A 433 -2.92 -2.10 -7.40
C TYR A 433 -2.00 -2.35 -6.20
N VAL A 434 -1.57 -3.60 -5.97
CA VAL A 434 -0.65 -3.95 -4.88
C VAL A 434 0.68 -3.21 -5.02
N TYR A 435 1.24 -3.14 -6.22
CA TYR A 435 2.50 -2.44 -6.46
C TYR A 435 2.38 -0.94 -6.20
N LEU A 436 1.32 -0.29 -6.68
CA LEU A 436 1.11 1.15 -6.45
C LEU A 436 0.78 1.44 -4.98
N TYR A 437 0.07 0.53 -4.31
CA TYR A 437 -0.17 0.63 -2.88
C TYR A 437 1.12 0.48 -2.05
N HIS A 438 1.99 -0.48 -2.40
CA HIS A 438 3.33 -0.61 -1.83
C HIS A 438 4.13 0.69 -1.99
N ALA A 439 4.18 1.24 -3.21
CA ALA A 439 4.90 2.47 -3.50
C ALA A 439 4.39 3.64 -2.65
N GLN A 440 3.06 3.80 -2.57
CA GLN A 440 2.45 4.84 -1.76
C GLN A 440 2.77 4.68 -0.28
N PHE A 441 2.61 3.45 0.24
CA PHE A 441 2.90 3.17 1.64
C PHE A 441 4.37 3.46 1.96
N LYS A 442 5.30 3.01 1.11
CA LYS A 442 6.73 3.24 1.29
C LYS A 442 7.10 4.71 1.30
N LEU A 443 6.51 5.52 0.42
CA LEU A 443 6.71 6.97 0.40
C LEU A 443 6.22 7.62 1.70
N ASN A 444 5.05 7.22 2.20
CA ASN A 444 4.55 7.70 3.49
C ASN A 444 5.47 7.31 4.65
N LEU A 445 6.06 6.10 4.62
CA LEU A 445 7.06 5.71 5.63
C LEU A 445 8.30 6.58 5.56
N LEU A 446 8.80 6.87 4.35
CA LEU A 446 9.98 7.73 4.16
C LEU A 446 9.72 9.16 4.65
N SER A 447 8.54 9.73 4.36
CA SER A 447 8.15 11.05 4.87
C SER A 447 8.08 11.05 6.40
N SER A 448 7.46 10.03 7.02
CA SER A 448 7.44 9.91 8.48
C SER A 448 8.85 9.80 9.08
N ASP A 449 9.72 8.98 8.48
CA ASP A 449 11.10 8.81 8.93
C ASP A 449 11.91 10.13 8.81
N ILE A 450 11.57 11.02 7.87
CA ILE A 450 12.18 12.36 7.73
C ILE A 450 11.67 13.31 8.83
N ILE A 451 10.35 13.34 9.05
CA ILE A 451 9.71 14.23 10.04
C ILE A 451 10.13 13.86 11.47
N ASP A 452 10.15 12.56 11.80
CA ASP A 452 10.54 12.04 13.11
C ASP A 452 12.07 12.09 13.32
N GLY A 453 12.83 12.15 12.23
CA GLY A 453 14.28 12.25 12.24
C GLY A 453 14.73 13.61 12.78
N GLU A 454 15.39 13.62 13.95
CA GLU A 454 16.21 14.77 14.33
C GLU A 454 17.30 14.96 13.27
N LEU A 455 17.10 15.93 12.36
CA LEU A 455 18.02 16.31 11.26
C LEU A 455 19.44 16.67 11.74
N ILE A 456 19.65 16.72 13.06
CA ILE A 456 20.94 16.92 13.70
C ILE A 456 21.89 15.73 13.42
N ASP A 457 21.35 14.51 13.26
CA ASP A 457 22.16 13.32 12.98
C ASP A 457 22.41 13.12 11.47
N LEU A 458 23.62 13.47 11.04
CA LEU A 458 24.10 13.28 9.67
C LEU A 458 24.07 11.81 9.22
N TYR A 459 24.20 10.86 10.15
CA TYR A 459 24.19 9.45 9.83
C TYR A 459 22.78 8.99 9.44
N LYS A 460 21.77 9.29 10.26
CA LYS A 460 20.36 9.01 9.96
C LYS A 460 19.92 9.68 8.67
N SER A 461 20.29 10.94 8.48
CA SER A 461 19.99 11.71 7.27
C SER A 461 20.53 11.02 6.00
N ARG A 462 21.77 10.50 6.05
CA ARG A 462 22.36 9.73 4.94
C ARG A 462 21.66 8.39 4.72
N ILE A 463 21.22 7.70 5.77
CA ILE A 463 20.45 6.45 5.63
C ILE A 463 19.14 6.72 4.91
N ILE A 464 18.41 7.76 5.30
CA ILE A 464 17.14 8.14 4.66
C ILE A 464 17.35 8.45 3.18
N GLN A 465 18.35 9.27 2.86
CA GLN A 465 18.71 9.57 1.47
C GLN A 465 19.03 8.29 0.67
N ASN A 466 19.81 7.37 1.26
CA ASN A 466 20.13 6.10 0.61
C ASN A 466 18.89 5.22 0.41
N ARG A 467 17.98 5.17 1.39
CA ARG A 467 16.71 4.42 1.29
C ARG A 467 15.81 5.00 0.20
N PHE A 468 15.69 6.32 0.10
CA PHE A 468 14.95 6.98 -0.98
C PHE A 468 15.56 6.68 -2.36
N ASN A 469 16.88 6.77 -2.49
CA ASN A 469 17.57 6.43 -3.74
C ASN A 469 17.39 4.95 -4.12
N GLN A 470 17.42 4.04 -3.15
CA GLN A 470 17.11 2.62 -3.38
C GLN A 470 15.67 2.45 -3.85
N PHE A 471 14.71 3.09 -3.19
CA PHE A 471 13.31 3.07 -3.59
C PHE A 471 13.12 3.57 -5.03
N ARG A 472 13.67 4.75 -5.35
CA ARG A 472 13.60 5.34 -6.70
C ARG A 472 14.17 4.39 -7.76
N ASN A 473 15.32 3.78 -7.49
CA ASN A 473 15.98 2.89 -8.45
C ASN A 473 15.26 1.54 -8.62
N GLN A 474 14.55 1.06 -7.60
CA GLN A 474 13.91 -0.26 -7.61
C GLN A 474 12.42 -0.22 -7.94
N TYR A 475 11.72 0.85 -7.59
CA TYR A 475 10.26 0.90 -7.61
C TYR A 475 9.72 2.12 -8.36
N TRP A 476 10.52 3.11 -8.75
CA TRP A 476 10.00 4.28 -9.48
C TRP A 476 10.21 4.14 -10.99
N PHE A 477 9.34 3.34 -11.63
CA PHE A 477 9.36 3.15 -13.08
C PHE A 477 8.47 4.18 -13.79
N ARG A 478 8.95 4.67 -14.94
CA ARG A 478 8.13 5.51 -15.84
C ARG A 478 6.95 4.71 -16.37
N ASP A 479 7.24 3.54 -16.94
CA ASP A 479 6.26 2.66 -17.57
C ASP A 479 6.19 1.36 -16.75
N ILE A 480 5.07 1.16 -16.04
CA ILE A 480 4.83 -0.04 -15.20
C ILE A 480 4.32 -1.18 -16.07
N THR A 481 3.58 -0.82 -17.11
CA THR A 481 2.84 -1.71 -17.98
C THR A 481 3.00 -1.31 -19.44
N ILE A 482 2.96 -2.30 -20.33
CA ILE A 482 3.08 -2.11 -21.78
C ILE A 482 1.69 -1.92 -22.41
N ASP A 483 0.65 -2.40 -21.73
CA ASP A 483 -0.73 -2.36 -22.22
C ASP A 483 -1.37 -1.00 -21.99
N PHE A 484 -2.13 -0.51 -22.98
CA PHE A 484 -2.74 0.82 -22.92
C PHE A 484 -3.80 0.92 -21.81
N GLN A 485 -4.59 -0.14 -21.60
CA GLN A 485 -5.59 -0.19 -20.55
C GLN A 485 -4.92 -0.26 -19.18
N GLY A 486 -3.88 -1.08 -19.05
CA GLY A 486 -3.00 -1.08 -17.89
C GLY A 486 -2.43 0.30 -17.57
N VAL A 487 -1.92 1.03 -18.57
CA VAL A 487 -1.33 2.38 -18.38
C VAL A 487 -2.38 3.35 -17.85
N LEU A 488 -3.58 3.36 -18.45
CA LEU A 488 -4.65 4.24 -18.00
C LEU A 488 -5.06 3.94 -16.56
N ILE A 489 -5.28 2.66 -16.23
CA ILE A 489 -5.67 2.23 -14.89
C ILE A 489 -4.57 2.55 -13.88
N ALA A 490 -3.30 2.29 -14.19
CA ALA A 490 -2.19 2.62 -13.32
C ALA A 490 -2.08 4.13 -13.06
N ASN A 491 -2.33 4.97 -14.07
CA ASN A 491 -2.34 6.42 -13.90
C ASN A 491 -3.50 6.89 -12.99
N LYS A 492 -4.69 6.33 -13.18
CA LYS A 492 -5.85 6.64 -12.33
C LYS A 492 -5.64 6.18 -10.89
N ILE A 493 -5.04 5.00 -10.67
CA ILE A 493 -4.65 4.54 -9.33
C ILE A 493 -3.57 5.46 -8.74
N LYS A 494 -2.54 5.86 -9.50
CA LYS A 494 -1.50 6.80 -9.02
C LYS A 494 -2.09 8.12 -8.58
N GLN A 495 -3.02 8.66 -9.35
CA GLN A 495 -3.72 9.91 -9.05
C GLN A 495 -4.57 9.76 -7.78
N ALA A 496 -5.39 8.71 -7.70
CA ALA A 496 -6.28 8.45 -6.58
C ALA A 496 -5.52 8.21 -5.26
N LEU A 497 -4.43 7.42 -5.31
CA LEU A 497 -3.54 7.18 -4.18
C LEU A 497 -2.59 8.36 -3.89
N ARG A 498 -2.57 9.40 -4.74
CA ARG A 498 -1.68 10.58 -4.65
C ARG A 498 -0.21 10.21 -4.60
N VAL A 499 0.18 9.21 -5.39
CA VAL A 499 1.56 8.67 -5.42
C VAL A 499 2.56 9.68 -5.94
N ASN A 500 2.17 10.44 -6.97
CA ASN A 500 3.05 11.48 -7.53
C ASN A 500 3.26 12.61 -6.52
N ASP A 501 2.19 13.13 -5.91
CA ASP A 501 2.28 14.16 -4.85
C ASP A 501 3.18 13.69 -3.68
N ALA A 502 3.01 12.45 -3.23
CA ALA A 502 3.81 11.87 -2.16
C ALA A 502 5.28 11.74 -2.57
N PHE A 503 5.55 11.34 -3.82
CA PHE A 503 6.91 11.25 -4.34
C PHE A 503 7.58 12.62 -4.41
N GLU A 504 6.91 13.62 -4.97
CA GLU A 504 7.43 14.99 -5.09
C GLU A 504 7.70 15.62 -3.72
N THR A 505 6.79 15.40 -2.76
CA THR A 505 6.97 15.86 -1.38
C THR A 505 8.21 15.23 -0.74
N VAL A 506 8.34 13.90 -0.80
CA VAL A 506 9.49 13.18 -0.24
C VAL A 506 10.79 13.55 -0.97
N GLU A 507 10.75 13.74 -2.29
CA GLU A 507 11.93 14.18 -3.07
C GLU A 507 12.39 15.56 -2.63
N SER A 508 11.47 16.51 -2.44
CA SER A 508 11.78 17.84 -1.90
C SER A 508 12.39 17.75 -0.51
N GLU A 509 11.76 16.99 0.39
CA GLU A 509 12.24 16.81 1.77
C GLU A 509 13.65 16.16 1.81
N VAL A 510 13.91 15.15 0.98
CA VAL A 510 15.22 14.50 0.89
C VAL A 510 16.27 15.43 0.30
N ASN A 511 15.91 16.29 -0.65
CA ASN A 511 16.82 17.29 -1.19
C ASN A 511 17.20 18.34 -0.14
N ASP A 512 16.25 18.82 0.66
CA ASP A 512 16.51 19.73 1.78
C ASP A 512 17.48 19.10 2.80
N VAL A 513 17.29 17.81 3.09
CA VAL A 513 18.20 17.02 3.94
C VAL A 513 19.60 16.93 3.33
N ALA A 514 19.71 16.69 2.03
CA ALA A 514 20.98 16.61 1.32
C ALA A 514 21.73 17.95 1.35
N GLU A 515 21.04 19.06 1.07
CA GLU A 515 21.60 20.41 1.14
C GLU A 515 22.08 20.74 2.56
N PHE A 516 21.32 20.33 3.59
CA PHE A 516 21.73 20.48 4.98
C PHE A 516 23.01 19.70 5.30
N ILE A 517 23.12 18.44 4.85
CA ILE A 517 24.33 17.62 5.01
C ILE A 517 25.52 18.31 4.35
N ASP A 518 25.37 18.78 3.12
CA ASP A 518 26.44 19.42 2.36
C ASP A 518 26.90 20.72 3.01
N SER A 519 25.96 21.56 3.47
CA SER A 519 26.25 22.78 4.25
C SER A 519 27.00 22.48 5.55
N LYS A 520 26.66 21.39 6.26
CA LYS A 520 27.39 20.96 7.46
C LYS A 520 28.78 20.40 7.15
N LEU A 521 28.91 19.62 6.09
CA LEU A 521 30.21 19.08 5.64
C LEU A 521 31.13 20.20 5.19
N GLU A 522 30.62 21.20 4.47
CA GLU A 522 31.41 22.32 3.99
C GLU A 522 31.85 23.22 5.14
N LYS A 523 30.98 23.50 6.12
CA LYS A 523 31.38 24.18 7.37
C LYS A 523 32.43 23.36 8.14
N GLY A 524 32.30 22.03 8.15
CA GLY A 524 33.28 21.12 8.74
C GLY A 524 34.64 21.19 8.05
N LYS A 525 34.68 21.13 6.71
CA LYS A 525 35.89 21.30 5.90
C LYS A 525 36.54 22.65 6.11
N GLN A 526 35.77 23.74 6.07
CA GLN A 526 36.28 25.09 6.31
C GLN A 526 36.88 25.22 7.71
N THR A 527 36.24 24.62 8.72
CA THR A 527 36.77 24.59 10.09
C THR A 527 38.08 23.80 10.14
N LEU A 528 38.14 22.63 9.52
CA LEU A 528 39.35 21.81 9.48
C LEU A 528 40.49 22.53 8.76
N ILE A 529 40.22 23.14 7.60
CA ILE A 529 41.19 23.94 6.84
C ILE A 529 41.70 25.11 7.69
N LYS A 530 40.80 25.85 8.37
CA LYS A 530 41.19 26.93 9.29
C LYS A 530 42.09 26.41 10.42
N THR A 531 41.72 25.30 11.06
CA THR A 531 42.54 24.68 12.11
C THR A 531 43.91 24.24 11.57
N LEU A 532 43.95 23.64 10.38
CA LEU A 532 45.18 23.19 9.75
C LEU A 532 46.08 24.36 9.36
N ILE A 533 45.53 25.47 8.87
CA ILE A 533 46.27 26.71 8.63
C ILE A 533 46.81 27.27 9.95
N VAL A 534 46.02 27.30 11.02
CA VAL A 534 46.46 27.78 12.34
C VAL A 534 47.60 26.94 12.91
N ILE A 535 47.63 25.63 12.64
CA ILE A 535 48.72 24.72 13.09
C ILE A 535 49.93 24.77 12.15
N ALA A 536 49.70 24.79 10.83
CA ALA A 536 50.76 24.74 9.82
C ALA A 536 51.50 26.07 9.67
N TYR A 537 50.81 27.21 9.86
CA TYR A 537 51.40 28.53 9.69
C TYR A 537 52.56 28.80 10.68
N PRO A 538 52.43 28.52 11.99
CA PRO A 538 53.55 28.59 12.93
C PRO A 538 54.70 27.63 12.60
N LEU A 539 54.38 26.40 12.16
CA LEU A 539 55.40 25.40 11.77
C LEU A 539 56.16 25.82 10.51
N PHE A 540 55.47 26.37 9.52
CA PHE A 540 56.09 26.91 8.32
C PHE A 540 56.96 28.12 8.63
N TYR A 541 56.53 28.98 9.56
CA TYR A 541 57.33 30.10 10.05
C TYR A 541 58.60 29.62 10.77
N LEU A 542 58.49 28.60 11.64
CA LEU A 542 59.64 27.97 12.31
C LEU A 542 60.59 27.26 11.33
N ALA A 543 60.06 26.60 10.30
CA ALA A 543 60.88 25.99 9.24
C ALA A 543 61.58 27.07 8.40
N SER A 544 60.91 28.18 8.10
CA SER A 544 61.52 29.33 7.42
C SER A 544 62.61 29.99 8.28
N ILE A 545 62.48 29.92 9.61
CA ILE A 545 63.52 30.37 10.53
C ILE A 545 64.81 29.54 10.41
N SER A 546 64.77 28.31 9.89
CA SER A 546 66.01 27.54 9.64
C SER A 546 66.90 28.15 8.54
N GLY A 547 66.32 28.86 7.55
CA GLY A 547 67.10 29.71 6.63
C GLY A 547 67.56 31.03 7.27
N LEU A 548 66.87 31.46 8.33
CA LEU A 548 67.28 32.56 9.20
C LEU A 548 68.45 32.16 10.11
N ARG A 549 68.72 30.87 10.32
CA ARG A 549 69.87 30.41 11.11
C ARG A 549 71.19 30.88 10.51
N ASP A 550 71.34 30.80 9.19
CA ASP A 550 72.53 31.30 8.49
C ASP A 550 72.67 32.83 8.52
N THR A 551 71.55 33.57 8.67
CA THR A 551 71.55 35.04 8.80
C THR A 551 71.70 35.50 10.25
N VAL A 552 71.16 34.75 11.20
CA VAL A 552 71.29 34.96 12.65
C VAL A 552 72.73 34.66 13.06
N ASP A 553 73.35 33.57 12.60
CA ASP A 553 74.75 33.27 12.89
C ASP A 553 75.69 34.40 12.40
N LYS A 554 75.33 35.09 11.30
CA LYS A 554 76.04 36.30 10.81
C LYS A 554 75.72 37.58 11.61
N TYR A 555 74.51 37.74 12.15
CA TYR A 555 74.09 38.94 12.88
C TYR A 555 74.44 38.89 14.39
N GLN A 556 74.55 37.68 14.95
CA GLN A 556 74.85 37.43 16.36
C GLN A 556 76.28 37.86 16.73
N GLU A 557 77.19 37.92 15.76
CA GLU A 557 78.53 38.51 15.91
C GLU A 557 78.52 40.05 16.00
N LEU A 558 77.49 40.74 15.48
CA LEU A 558 77.42 42.21 15.46
C LEU A 558 76.59 42.80 16.61
N HIS A 559 75.40 42.24 16.91
CA HIS A 559 74.44 42.84 17.88
C HIS A 559 73.66 41.80 18.71
N ALA A 560 74.35 41.10 19.62
CA ALA A 560 73.78 40.01 20.44
C ALA A 560 72.52 40.39 21.26
N TRP A 561 72.39 41.65 21.70
CA TRP A 561 71.28 42.10 22.53
C TRP A 561 69.97 42.31 21.75
N GLU A 562 70.04 42.76 20.49
CA GLU A 562 68.86 42.94 19.64
C GLU A 562 68.28 41.59 19.20
N THR A 563 69.14 40.62 18.90
CA THR A 563 68.72 39.24 18.60
C THR A 563 68.01 38.58 19.80
N GLY A 564 68.48 38.81 21.03
CA GLY A 564 67.82 38.30 22.23
C GLY A 564 66.41 38.86 22.41
N ALA A 565 66.23 40.15 22.19
CA ALA A 565 64.93 40.82 22.30
C ALA A 565 63.92 40.28 21.27
N VAL A 566 64.34 40.11 20.01
CA VAL A 566 63.47 39.57 18.95
C VAL A 566 63.03 38.13 19.24
N VAL A 567 63.94 37.29 19.73
CA VAL A 567 63.62 35.90 20.13
C VAL A 567 62.66 35.89 21.32
N SER A 568 62.87 36.75 22.33
CA SER A 568 61.95 36.82 23.48
C SER A 568 60.56 37.30 23.08
N VAL A 569 60.45 38.29 22.18
CA VAL A 569 59.14 38.77 21.67
C VAL A 569 58.46 37.69 20.84
N MET A 570 59.19 36.99 19.96
CA MET A 570 58.66 35.85 19.20
C MET A 570 58.15 34.75 20.13
N THR A 571 58.92 34.38 21.15
CA THR A 571 58.53 33.35 22.12
C THR A 571 57.30 33.77 22.93
N LEU A 572 57.18 35.05 23.30
CA LEU A 572 56.00 35.59 24.00
C LEU A 572 54.76 35.65 23.11
N VAL A 573 54.90 36.05 21.84
CA VAL A 573 53.79 36.03 20.88
C VAL A 573 53.35 34.60 20.60
N PHE A 574 54.28 33.67 20.47
CA PHE A 574 53.98 32.24 20.27
C PHE A 574 53.32 31.64 21.52
N GLY A 575 53.81 31.97 22.71
CA GLY A 575 53.22 31.57 23.99
C GLY A 575 51.81 32.15 24.17
N PHE A 576 51.60 33.42 23.79
CA PHE A 576 50.29 34.06 23.85
C PHE A 576 49.29 33.45 22.85
N LEU A 577 49.73 33.16 21.62
CA LEU A 577 48.92 32.47 20.62
C LEU A 577 48.57 31.05 21.08
N LEU A 578 49.54 30.31 21.64
CA LEU A 578 49.28 29.00 22.23
C LEU A 578 48.29 29.11 23.39
N ILE A 579 48.46 30.02 24.34
CA ILE A 579 47.54 30.16 25.49
C ILE A 579 46.14 30.58 25.03
N ARG A 580 46.04 31.50 24.06
CA ARG A 580 44.75 32.03 23.59
C ARG A 580 43.98 31.02 22.74
N TYR A 581 44.67 30.23 21.91
CA TYR A 581 44.04 29.25 21.02
C TYR A 581 44.10 27.80 21.53
N ALA A 582 44.87 27.50 22.58
CA ALA A 582 44.91 26.16 23.20
C ALA A 582 43.53 25.65 23.65
N PRO A 583 42.61 26.47 24.21
CA PRO A 583 41.28 25.99 24.58
C PRO A 583 40.47 25.51 23.36
N GLU A 584 40.58 26.23 22.24
CA GLU A 584 39.88 25.88 20.99
C GLU A 584 40.50 24.64 20.34
N ILE A 585 41.83 24.53 20.34
CA ILE A 585 42.56 23.36 19.85
C ILE A 585 42.25 22.13 20.71
N ASN A 586 42.26 22.25 22.04
CA ASN A 586 41.91 21.15 22.94
C ASN A 586 40.45 20.73 22.80
N MET A 587 39.52 21.68 22.64
CA MET A 587 38.11 21.35 22.42
C MET A 587 37.91 20.67 21.06
N PHE A 588 38.68 21.05 20.04
CA PHE A 588 38.66 20.40 18.73
C PHE A 588 39.25 18.99 18.76
N THR A 589 40.43 18.79 19.37
CA THR A 589 41.04 17.45 19.52
C THR A 589 40.18 16.54 20.38
N PHE A 590 39.52 17.06 21.43
CA PHE A 590 38.58 16.29 22.24
C PHE A 590 37.34 15.87 21.44
N LYS A 591 36.76 16.76 20.61
CA LYS A 591 35.65 16.42 19.70
C LYS A 591 36.04 15.44 18.60
N LEU A 592 37.26 15.53 18.09
CA LEU A 592 37.80 14.60 17.09
C LEU A 592 38.02 13.23 17.73
N TYR A 593 38.64 13.21 18.91
CA TYR A 593 38.90 12.00 19.68
C TYR A 593 37.59 11.31 20.06
N SER A 594 36.59 12.03 20.59
CA SER A 594 35.29 11.44 20.93
C SER A 594 34.56 10.85 19.72
N ARG A 595 34.62 11.51 18.55
CA ARG A 595 34.03 10.99 17.29
C ARG A 595 34.75 9.76 16.75
N VAL A 596 36.07 9.70 16.86
CA VAL A 596 36.86 8.54 16.39
C VAL A 596 36.71 7.36 17.36
N PHE A 597 36.73 7.61 18.67
CA PHE A 597 36.66 6.56 19.68
C PHE A 597 35.25 5.95 19.83
N HIS A 598 34.18 6.73 19.65
CA HIS A 598 32.81 6.19 19.65
C HIS A 598 32.46 5.40 18.39
N ARG A 599 33.18 5.58 17.28
CA ARG A 599 33.03 4.74 16.08
C ARG A 599 33.63 3.33 16.19
N GLY A 600 34.38 3.03 17.24
CA GLY A 600 35.02 1.72 17.43
C GLY A 600 34.35 0.78 18.44
N LYS A 601 33.22 1.20 19.05
CA LYS A 601 32.54 0.44 20.13
C LYS A 601 31.05 0.15 19.88
N GLN A 602 30.53 0.48 18.70
CA GLN A 602 29.21 0.09 18.20
C GLN A 602 29.43 -0.54 16.84
#